data_AF-A0ABC9VPU8-F1
#
_entry.id   AF-A0ABC9VPU8-F1
#
_cell.length_a   1.000
_cell.length_b   1.000
_cell.length_c   1.000
_cell.angle_alpha   90.00
_cell.angle_beta   90.00
_cell.angle_gamma   90.00
#
_symmetry.space_group_name_H-M   'P 1'
#
loop_
_entity.id
_entity.type
_entity.pdbx_description
1 polymer ?
#
loop_
_entity_poly.entity_id
_entity_poly.type
_entity_poly.pdbx_seq_one_letter_code
_entity_poly.pdbx_strand_id
1 'polypeptide(L)'
;MEAAGGAAPAPAPGRARPVQPQPQPQPQPPPQPQPKSRELFRNQRKESEGSVDCPNLEFEYGDADGHGAELAELYSYTEEPELSTNRRCFEEDFHAQVQGRRWLELDGAQQKAYVMRLLDGLEVVNRDKRLKVARAILYLAQGVFGDCDNEGDVLHWSRHNSFLLYQLGTFTAFLELLNMEIE
;
A
#
# COMPACT_ATOMS: atom_id res chain seq x y z
N MET A 1 -25.78 32.03 -42.54
CA MET A 1 -25.40 31.30 -43.77
C MET A 1 -23.96 30.87 -43.55
N GLU A 2 -23.56 29.61 -43.51
CA GLU A 2 -24.09 28.33 -43.99
C GLU A 2 -23.60 27.18 -43.08
N ALA A 3 -24.17 26.00 -43.28
CA ALA A 3 -24.03 24.76 -42.49
C ALA A 3 -23.07 23.73 -43.13
N ALA A 4 -22.56 22.79 -42.31
CA ALA A 4 -22.24 21.37 -42.61
C ALA A 4 -21.52 20.78 -41.37
N GLY A 5 -21.86 19.63 -40.75
CA GLY A 5 -22.16 18.29 -41.29
C GLY A 5 -20.83 17.57 -41.58
N GLY A 6 -20.43 16.42 -41.03
CA GLY A 6 -21.05 15.37 -40.23
C GLY A 6 -19.98 14.32 -39.83
N ALA A 7 -20.37 13.38 -38.98
CA ALA A 7 -19.54 12.42 -38.25
C ALA A 7 -18.97 11.24 -39.07
N ALA A 8 -17.86 10.65 -38.59
CA ALA A 8 -17.21 9.45 -39.13
C ALA A 8 -17.77 8.13 -38.54
N PRO A 9 -17.73 6.98 -39.28
CA PRO A 9 -18.45 5.75 -38.92
C PRO A 9 -17.60 4.62 -38.28
N ALA A 10 -18.29 3.61 -37.75
CA ALA A 10 -17.83 2.43 -37.00
C ALA A 10 -17.37 1.22 -37.89
N PRO A 11 -16.77 0.13 -37.33
CA PRO A 11 -16.02 -0.90 -38.06
C PRO A 11 -16.71 -2.30 -38.19
N ALA A 12 -16.24 -3.17 -39.10
CA ALA A 12 -16.32 -4.67 -39.14
C ALA A 12 -15.89 -5.24 -40.54
N PRO A 13 -15.79 -6.57 -40.82
CA PRO A 13 -15.12 -7.71 -40.14
C PRO A 13 -14.33 -8.70 -41.08
N GLY A 14 -13.45 -9.56 -40.51
CA GLY A 14 -13.32 -11.04 -40.68
C GLY A 14 -12.94 -11.82 -41.99
N ARG A 15 -12.07 -12.85 -41.80
CA ARG A 15 -11.87 -14.18 -42.53
C ARG A 15 -11.17 -14.18 -43.92
N ALA A 16 -10.48 -15.21 -44.45
CA ALA A 16 -10.06 -16.59 -44.09
C ALA A 16 -8.96 -17.12 -45.09
N ARG A 17 -8.34 -18.29 -44.80
CA ARG A 17 -7.30 -19.07 -45.55
C ARG A 17 -7.71 -19.56 -46.97
N PRO A 18 -6.75 -20.06 -47.77
CA PRO A 18 -6.93 -21.38 -48.42
C PRO A 18 -5.67 -22.31 -48.39
N VAL A 19 -5.86 -23.54 -48.87
CA VAL A 19 -5.08 -24.79 -48.61
C VAL A 19 -4.82 -25.57 -49.93
N GLN A 20 -3.71 -26.38 -49.96
CA GLN A 20 -3.40 -27.60 -50.78
C GLN A 20 -2.90 -27.47 -52.24
N PRO A 21 -2.29 -28.53 -52.89
CA PRO A 21 -1.72 -29.83 -52.42
C PRO A 21 -0.33 -30.24 -53.03
N GLN A 22 0.23 -31.40 -52.59
CA GLN A 22 1.54 -32.04 -52.93
C GLN A 22 1.59 -32.86 -54.25
N PRO A 23 2.79 -33.24 -54.74
CA PRO A 23 3.03 -34.62 -55.21
C PRO A 23 4.32 -35.31 -54.70
N GLN A 24 4.31 -36.65 -54.79
CA GLN A 24 5.21 -37.68 -54.22
C GLN A 24 6.46 -38.04 -55.08
N PRO A 25 7.42 -38.89 -54.59
CA PRO A 25 8.85 -38.85 -54.93
C PRO A 25 9.36 -39.97 -55.89
N GLN A 26 10.60 -39.82 -56.41
CA GLN A 26 11.38 -40.91 -57.03
C GLN A 26 12.83 -41.00 -56.47
N PRO A 27 13.45 -42.20 -56.46
CA PRO A 27 14.55 -42.55 -55.54
C PRO A 27 15.93 -42.59 -56.21
N GLN A 28 17.00 -42.28 -55.45
CA GLN A 28 18.40 -42.51 -55.86
C GLN A 28 19.30 -43.02 -54.70
N PRO A 29 20.39 -43.74 -55.02
CA PRO A 29 20.92 -44.92 -54.30
C PRO A 29 21.96 -44.59 -53.19
N PRO A 30 22.44 -45.58 -52.40
CA PRO A 30 22.93 -45.33 -51.05
C PRO A 30 24.40 -44.87 -51.02
N PRO A 31 24.78 -43.91 -50.13
CA PRO A 31 26.17 -43.67 -49.82
C PRO A 31 26.65 -44.62 -48.70
N GLN A 32 27.83 -45.20 -48.93
CA GLN A 32 28.60 -46.07 -48.05
C GLN A 32 28.94 -45.43 -46.68
N PRO A 33 29.19 -46.25 -45.64
CA PRO A 33 29.27 -45.77 -44.26
C PRO A 33 30.61 -45.07 -43.99
N GLN A 34 30.53 -43.88 -43.40
CA GLN A 34 31.67 -43.17 -42.80
C GLN A 34 31.50 -43.06 -41.28
N PRO A 35 32.62 -43.04 -40.54
CA PRO A 35 32.72 -43.58 -39.17
C PRO A 35 32.00 -42.76 -38.09
N LYS A 36 31.59 -43.48 -37.04
CA LYS A 36 30.80 -43.09 -35.84
C LYS A 36 31.44 -42.01 -34.95
N SER A 37 31.95 -40.92 -35.51
CA SER A 37 32.51 -39.81 -34.73
C SER A 37 31.44 -38.76 -34.37
N ARG A 38 30.33 -38.70 -35.11
CA ARG A 38 29.26 -37.70 -34.90
C ARG A 38 28.23 -38.07 -33.82
N GLU A 39 28.21 -39.31 -33.34
CA GLU A 39 27.25 -39.76 -32.31
C GLU A 39 27.71 -39.40 -30.89
N LEU A 40 29.02 -39.37 -30.63
CA LEU A 40 29.56 -39.04 -29.31
C LEU A 40 29.27 -37.58 -28.88
N PHE A 41 29.23 -36.65 -29.83
CA PHE A 41 28.82 -35.26 -29.56
C PHE A 41 27.30 -35.07 -29.49
N ARG A 42 26.51 -35.99 -30.06
CA ARG A 42 25.04 -35.91 -30.00
C ARG A 42 24.51 -36.47 -28.69
N ASN A 43 25.17 -37.46 -28.10
CA ASN A 43 24.79 -38.01 -26.80
C ASN A 43 25.17 -37.10 -25.62
N GLN A 44 26.29 -36.38 -25.69
CA GLN A 44 26.61 -35.39 -24.64
C GLN A 44 25.61 -34.22 -24.59
N ARG A 45 24.97 -33.87 -25.71
CA ARG A 45 23.92 -32.83 -25.72
C ARG A 45 22.54 -33.36 -25.32
N LYS A 46 22.37 -34.68 -25.21
CA LYS A 46 21.06 -35.32 -24.96
C LYS A 46 20.90 -35.95 -23.58
N GLU A 47 21.97 -36.05 -22.80
CA GLU A 47 21.93 -36.57 -21.42
C GLU A 47 21.95 -35.47 -20.35
N SER A 48 21.88 -34.20 -20.75
CA SER A 48 21.70 -33.06 -19.83
C SER A 48 20.41 -32.28 -20.09
N GLU A 49 19.43 -32.91 -20.72
CA GLU A 49 18.01 -32.58 -20.49
C GLU A 49 17.52 -33.41 -19.30
N GLY A 50 18.29 -33.36 -18.20
CA GLY A 50 17.83 -33.86 -16.91
C GLY A 50 16.62 -33.03 -16.55
N SER A 51 15.50 -33.72 -16.34
CA SER A 51 14.27 -33.15 -15.78
C SER A 51 14.64 -32.19 -14.67
N VAL A 52 14.56 -30.89 -14.95
CA VAL A 52 14.49 -29.88 -13.90
C VAL A 52 13.06 -29.87 -13.42
N ASP A 53 12.67 -30.99 -12.78
CA ASP A 53 11.71 -30.93 -11.70
C ASP A 53 12.40 -30.13 -10.59
N CYS A 54 12.52 -28.81 -10.79
CA CYS A 54 12.81 -27.89 -9.72
C CYS A 54 11.50 -27.83 -8.93
N PRO A 55 11.38 -28.52 -7.76
CA PRO A 55 10.25 -28.23 -6.89
C PRO A 55 10.27 -26.73 -6.62
N ASN A 56 9.11 -26.08 -6.71
CA ASN A 56 8.96 -24.70 -6.32
C ASN A 56 9.42 -24.60 -4.86
N LEU A 57 10.65 -24.14 -4.66
CA LEU A 57 11.22 -24.00 -3.33
C LEU A 57 10.49 -22.83 -2.69
N GLU A 58 9.49 -23.13 -1.87
CA GLU A 58 8.86 -22.12 -1.02
C GLU A 58 9.91 -21.68 0.00
N PHE A 59 10.52 -20.53 -0.29
CA PHE A 59 11.32 -19.82 0.70
C PHE A 59 10.37 -19.16 1.68
N GLU A 60 10.36 -19.66 2.91
CA GLU A 60 9.71 -18.97 4.02
C GLU A 60 10.68 -17.89 4.54
N TYR A 61 10.35 -16.63 4.28
CA TYR A 61 11.06 -15.47 4.84
C TYR A 61 10.68 -15.35 6.32
N GLY A 62 11.41 -16.07 7.17
CA GLY A 62 11.24 -16.04 8.62
C GLY A 62 12.02 -14.93 9.34
N ASP A 63 12.64 -14.02 8.58
CA ASP A 63 13.42 -12.87 9.06
C ASP A 63 12.62 -11.56 9.10
N ALA A 64 11.36 -11.57 8.66
CA ALA A 64 10.46 -10.44 8.82
C ALA A 64 9.97 -10.37 10.27
N ASP A 65 10.33 -9.29 10.96
CA ASP A 65 9.91 -9.06 12.33
C ASP A 65 8.40 -8.74 12.43
N GLY A 66 7.87 -8.87 13.64
CA GLY A 66 6.46 -8.55 13.91
C GLY A 66 6.19 -7.04 13.81
N HIS A 67 4.95 -6.67 13.47
CA HIS A 67 4.52 -5.27 13.32
C HIS A 67 4.89 -4.36 14.52
N GLY A 68 4.91 -4.90 15.74
CA GLY A 68 5.30 -4.14 16.93
C GLY A 68 6.80 -3.82 16.98
N ALA A 69 7.67 -4.74 16.54
CA ALA A 69 9.11 -4.51 16.47
C ALA A 69 9.44 -3.46 15.39
N GLU A 70 8.86 -3.61 14.21
CA GLU A 70 8.94 -2.62 13.12
C GLU A 70 8.49 -1.21 13.56
N LEU A 71 7.42 -1.13 14.36
CA LEU A 71 6.93 0.14 14.89
C LEU A 71 7.86 0.72 15.96
N ALA A 72 8.49 -0.13 16.77
CA ALA A 72 9.43 0.29 17.81
C ALA A 72 10.71 0.91 17.23
N GLU A 73 11.11 0.54 16.01
CA GLU A 73 12.21 1.20 15.30
C GLU A 73 11.88 2.64 14.89
N LEU A 74 10.60 2.93 14.65
CA LEU A 74 10.13 4.23 14.19
C LEU A 74 10.11 5.30 15.29
N TYR A 75 9.98 4.88 16.55
CA TYR A 75 9.93 5.78 17.71
C TYR A 75 11.20 5.69 18.54
N SER A 76 11.93 6.80 18.62
CA SER A 76 13.15 6.87 19.43
C SER A 76 12.86 7.36 20.85
N TYR A 77 13.63 6.89 21.84
CA TYR A 77 13.56 7.41 23.22
C TYR A 77 13.84 8.90 23.33
N THR A 78 14.58 9.48 22.39
CA THR A 78 14.86 10.92 22.35
C THR A 78 13.64 11.76 22.01
N GLU A 79 12.62 11.18 21.37
CA GLU A 79 11.39 11.86 20.96
C GLU A 79 10.26 11.76 22.01
N GLU A 80 10.51 11.06 23.13
CA GLU A 80 9.55 10.89 24.22
C GLU A 80 8.97 12.24 24.73
N PRO A 81 9.74 13.34 24.88
CA PRO A 81 9.21 14.64 25.26
C PRO A 81 8.18 15.22 24.26
N GLU A 82 8.42 15.03 22.96
CA GLU A 82 7.55 15.47 21.88
C GLU A 82 6.23 14.68 21.89
N LEU A 83 6.31 13.36 22.08
CA LEU A 83 5.14 12.48 22.22
C LEU A 83 4.30 12.84 23.45
N SER A 84 4.96 13.11 24.57
CA SER A 84 4.31 13.56 25.81
C SER A 84 3.60 14.91 25.63
N THR A 85 4.20 15.81 24.83
CA THR A 85 3.59 17.10 24.49
C THR A 85 2.34 16.92 23.63
N ASN A 86 2.36 15.99 22.67
CA ASN A 86 1.21 15.66 21.85
C ASN A 86 0.05 15.11 22.68
N ARG A 87 0.36 14.18 23.60
CA ARG A 87 -0.59 13.65 24.56
C ARG A 87 -1.24 14.76 25.39
N ARG A 88 -0.43 15.65 25.98
CA ARG A 88 -0.96 16.77 26.79
C ARG A 88 -1.90 17.67 25.98
N CYS A 89 -1.53 18.00 24.74
CA CYS A 89 -2.37 18.83 23.88
C CYS A 89 -3.73 18.17 23.59
N PHE A 90 -3.74 16.85 23.40
CA PHE A 90 -4.98 16.08 23.28
C PHE A 90 -5.78 16.06 24.59
N GLU A 91 -5.17 15.71 25.72
CA GLU A 91 -5.87 15.60 27.01
C GLU A 91 -6.52 16.93 27.43
N GLU A 92 -5.80 18.05 27.28
CA GLU A 92 -6.32 19.39 27.59
C GLU A 92 -7.56 19.73 26.77
N ASP A 93 -7.53 19.48 25.46
CA ASP A 93 -8.65 19.76 24.57
C ASP A 93 -9.79 18.75 24.72
N PHE A 94 -9.46 17.47 24.89
CA PHE A 94 -10.43 16.38 25.05
C PHE A 94 -11.24 16.56 26.35
N HIS A 95 -10.58 16.82 27.48
CA HIS A 95 -11.27 17.05 28.75
C HIS A 95 -12.14 18.30 28.77
N ALA A 96 -11.80 19.33 27.99
CA ALA A 96 -12.63 20.52 27.85
C ALA A 96 -13.96 20.22 27.14
N GLN A 97 -14.00 19.19 26.28
CA GLN A 97 -15.12 18.91 25.38
C GLN A 97 -15.93 17.68 25.79
N VAL A 98 -15.25 16.66 26.29
CA VAL A 98 -15.80 15.38 26.71
C VAL A 98 -15.50 15.20 28.19
N GLN A 99 -16.49 15.49 29.03
CA GLN A 99 -16.31 15.37 30.48
C GLN A 99 -16.53 13.93 30.96
N GLY A 100 -15.56 13.42 31.71
CA GLY A 100 -15.70 12.19 32.49
C GLY A 100 -15.73 10.88 31.68
N ARG A 101 -15.29 10.89 30.41
CA ARG A 101 -15.17 9.70 29.57
C ARG A 101 -13.79 9.64 28.94
N ARG A 102 -13.34 8.45 28.57
CA ARG A 102 -12.10 8.20 27.82
C ARG A 102 -12.36 8.14 26.31
N TRP A 103 -11.32 8.29 25.50
CA TRP A 103 -11.44 8.17 24.04
C TRP A 103 -12.02 6.81 23.62
N LEU A 104 -11.54 5.74 24.27
CA LEU A 104 -11.91 4.35 23.97
C LEU A 104 -13.37 4.03 24.31
N GLU A 105 -14.01 4.86 25.14
CA GLU A 105 -15.40 4.69 25.57
C GLU A 105 -16.39 5.40 24.64
N LEU A 106 -15.91 6.21 23.69
CA LEU A 106 -16.73 6.93 22.73
C LEU A 106 -17.29 6.00 21.66
N ASP A 107 -18.53 6.24 21.24
CA ASP A 107 -19.06 5.58 20.05
C ASP A 107 -18.45 6.16 18.76
N GLY A 108 -18.62 5.45 17.64
CA GLY A 108 -18.03 5.87 16.37
C GLY A 108 -18.55 7.24 15.86
N ALA A 109 -19.76 7.66 16.24
CA ALA A 109 -20.29 8.97 15.85
C ALA A 109 -19.65 10.09 16.69
N GLN A 110 -19.46 9.85 17.99
CA GLN A 110 -18.76 10.73 18.91
C GLN A 110 -17.28 10.90 18.53
N GLN A 111 -16.61 9.80 18.17
CA GLN A 111 -15.23 9.84 17.68
C GLN A 111 -15.12 10.68 16.40
N LYS A 112 -16.03 10.46 15.43
CA LYS A 112 -16.08 11.25 14.19
C LYS A 112 -16.34 12.73 14.48
N ALA A 113 -17.32 13.04 15.33
CA ALA A 113 -17.64 14.42 15.69
C ALA A 113 -16.46 15.13 16.36
N TYR A 114 -15.73 14.44 17.24
CA TYR A 114 -14.55 14.98 17.87
C TYR A 114 -13.42 15.27 16.86
N VAL A 115 -13.16 14.34 15.93
CA VAL A 115 -12.14 14.54 14.88
C VAL A 115 -12.54 15.67 13.94
N MET A 116 -13.81 15.77 13.53
CA MET A 116 -14.28 16.89 12.69
C MET A 116 -14.03 18.24 13.37
N ARG A 117 -14.30 18.34 14.69
CA ARG A 117 -13.99 19.55 15.46
C ARG A 117 -12.48 19.84 15.52
N LEU A 118 -11.64 18.82 15.60
CA LEU A 118 -10.18 19.02 15.49
C LEU A 118 -9.81 19.56 14.11
N LEU A 119 -10.42 19.06 13.03
CA LEU A 119 -10.18 19.60 11.68
C LEU A 119 -10.59 21.06 11.58
N ASP A 120 -11.76 21.45 12.11
CA ASP A 120 -12.16 22.86 12.20
C ASP A 120 -11.14 23.70 13.00
N GLY A 121 -10.51 23.10 14.01
CA GLY A 121 -9.45 23.72 14.81
C GLY A 121 -8.15 23.98 14.04
N LEU A 122 -7.88 23.24 12.95
CA LEU A 122 -6.75 23.49 12.06
C LEU A 122 -6.96 24.73 11.19
N GLU A 123 -8.20 25.15 10.95
CA GLU A 123 -8.53 26.32 10.13
C GLU A 123 -8.42 27.66 10.88
N VAL A 124 -8.06 27.64 12.17
CA VAL A 124 -7.98 28.83 13.02
C VAL A 124 -6.77 29.70 12.65
N VAL A 125 -6.94 31.02 12.64
CA VAL A 125 -5.87 32.00 12.30
C VAL A 125 -4.68 31.95 13.27
N ASN A 126 -4.92 31.63 14.54
CA ASN A 126 -3.86 31.57 15.55
C ASN A 126 -2.99 30.31 15.38
N ARG A 127 -1.70 30.53 15.10
CA ARG A 127 -0.72 29.46 14.87
C ARG A 127 -0.55 28.51 16.05
N ASP A 128 -0.45 29.03 17.27
CA ASP A 128 -0.26 28.19 18.47
C ASP A 128 -1.46 27.26 18.68
N LYS A 129 -2.67 27.75 18.43
CA LYS A 129 -3.89 26.93 18.48
C LYS A 129 -3.86 25.84 17.42
N ARG A 130 -3.52 26.16 16.16
CA ARG A 130 -3.39 25.14 15.10
C ARG A 130 -2.37 24.08 15.47
N LEU A 131 -1.21 24.49 15.98
CA LEU A 131 -0.15 23.55 16.38
C LEU A 131 -0.61 22.62 17.50
N LYS A 132 -1.33 23.12 18.52
CA LYS A 132 -1.90 22.27 19.57
C LYS A 132 -2.88 21.24 19.01
N VAL A 133 -3.75 21.66 18.11
CA VAL A 133 -4.73 20.78 17.46
C VAL A 133 -4.04 19.73 16.58
N ALA A 134 -3.06 20.14 15.76
CA ALA A 134 -2.28 19.23 14.95
C ALA A 134 -1.57 18.16 15.80
N ARG A 135 -0.98 18.58 16.93
CA ARG A 135 -0.38 17.66 17.92
C ARG A 135 -1.39 16.68 18.52
N ALA A 136 -2.60 17.15 18.84
CA ALA A 136 -3.66 16.28 19.34
C ALA A 136 -4.08 15.22 18.30
N ILE A 137 -4.15 15.60 17.01
CA ILE A 137 -4.42 14.67 15.91
C ILE A 137 -3.28 13.64 15.77
N LEU A 138 -2.02 14.07 15.87
CA LEU A 138 -0.88 13.15 15.82
C LEU A 138 -0.91 12.12 16.96
N TYR A 139 -1.27 12.54 18.18
CA TYR A 139 -1.47 11.61 19.30
C TYR A 139 -2.61 10.61 19.07
N LEU A 140 -3.72 11.04 18.44
CA LEU A 140 -4.78 10.12 18.01
C LEU A 140 -4.24 9.07 17.04
N ALA A 141 -3.47 9.48 16.04
CA ALA A 141 -2.87 8.56 15.06
C ALA A 141 -1.94 7.53 15.71
N GLN A 142 -1.31 7.87 16.84
CA GLN A 142 -0.45 6.98 17.62
C GLN A 142 -1.20 5.96 18.48
N GLY A 143 -2.53 5.98 18.44
CA GLY A 143 -3.36 4.98 19.14
C GLY A 143 -3.69 5.32 20.58
N VAL A 144 -3.56 6.58 21.00
CA VAL A 144 -3.97 7.04 22.35
C VAL A 144 -3.36 6.17 23.45
N PHE A 145 -2.05 5.97 23.36
CA PHE A 145 -1.32 5.03 24.21
C PHE A 145 -1.47 5.29 25.72
N GLY A 146 -1.81 6.51 26.14
CA GLY A 146 -2.06 6.84 27.54
C GLY A 146 -3.36 6.24 28.11
N ASP A 147 -4.34 5.90 27.26
CA ASP A 147 -5.60 5.28 27.66
C ASP A 147 -5.58 3.74 27.51
N CYS A 148 -4.52 3.17 26.92
CA CYS A 148 -4.40 1.75 26.61
C CYS A 148 -3.76 0.95 27.75
N ASP A 149 -4.24 -0.29 27.98
CA ASP A 149 -3.73 -1.15 29.06
C ASP A 149 -2.54 -2.01 28.62
N ASN A 150 -2.42 -2.32 27.32
CA ASN A 150 -1.36 -3.15 26.76
C ASN A 150 -0.97 -2.71 25.33
N GLU A 151 0.18 -3.21 24.84
CA GLU A 151 0.70 -2.88 23.50
C GLU A 151 -0.25 -3.29 22.36
N GLY A 152 -0.98 -4.40 22.52
CA GLY A 152 -1.97 -4.86 21.54
C GLY A 152 -3.11 -3.86 21.36
N ASP A 153 -3.56 -3.22 22.44
CA ASP A 153 -4.57 -2.17 22.39
C ASP A 153 -4.06 -0.95 21.64
N VAL A 154 -2.82 -0.53 21.89
CA VAL A 154 -2.19 0.61 21.19
C VAL A 154 -2.16 0.36 19.69
N LEU A 155 -1.76 -0.84 19.26
CA LEU A 155 -1.74 -1.21 17.84
C LEU A 155 -3.14 -1.23 17.23
N HIS A 156 -4.12 -1.81 17.94
CA HIS A 156 -5.51 -1.83 17.51
C HIS A 156 -6.06 -0.41 17.31
N TRP A 157 -5.89 0.46 18.31
CA TRP A 157 -6.40 1.82 18.28
C TRP A 157 -5.63 2.73 17.32
N SER A 158 -4.32 2.54 17.17
CA SER A 158 -3.51 3.24 16.17
C SER A 158 -4.04 2.98 14.75
N ARG A 159 -4.31 1.70 14.44
CA ARG A 159 -4.92 1.31 13.15
C ARG A 159 -6.31 1.91 13.00
N HIS A 160 -7.20 1.73 13.97
CA HIS A 160 -8.57 2.26 13.93
C HIS A 160 -8.59 3.78 13.72
N ASN A 161 -7.81 4.51 14.52
CA ASN A 161 -7.73 5.96 14.46
C ASN A 161 -7.13 6.42 13.12
N SER A 162 -6.12 5.74 12.61
CA SER A 162 -5.55 6.04 11.28
C SER A 162 -6.59 5.91 10.17
N PHE A 163 -7.41 4.85 10.18
CA PHE A 163 -8.52 4.72 9.21
C PHE A 163 -9.60 5.78 9.40
N LEU A 164 -9.93 6.12 10.64
CA LEU A 164 -10.90 7.19 10.96
C LEU A 164 -10.42 8.54 10.41
N LEU A 165 -9.16 8.93 10.69
CA LEU A 165 -8.54 10.17 10.21
C LEU A 165 -8.49 10.20 8.68
N TYR A 166 -8.12 9.08 8.05
CA TYR A 166 -8.12 8.96 6.59
C TYR A 166 -9.52 9.17 6.00
N GLN A 167 -10.55 8.53 6.55
CA GLN A 167 -11.93 8.68 6.08
C GLN A 167 -12.47 10.11 6.20
N LEU A 168 -11.99 10.86 7.19
CA LEU A 168 -12.39 12.25 7.42
C LEU A 168 -11.51 13.27 6.66
N GLY A 169 -10.59 12.80 5.82
CA GLY A 169 -9.76 13.67 4.98
C GLY A 169 -8.66 14.41 5.73
N THR A 170 -8.26 13.93 6.91
CA THR A 170 -7.25 14.61 7.74
C THR A 170 -5.90 14.74 7.03
N PHE A 171 -5.51 13.78 6.19
CA PHE A 171 -4.27 13.85 5.42
C PHE A 171 -4.23 15.07 4.49
N THR A 172 -5.33 15.34 3.78
CA THR A 172 -5.44 16.50 2.88
C THR A 172 -5.36 17.80 3.69
N ALA A 173 -6.06 17.88 4.81
CA ALA A 173 -6.02 19.05 5.70
C ALA A 173 -4.59 19.35 6.20
N PHE A 174 -3.82 18.32 6.56
CA PHE A 174 -2.41 18.50 6.96
C PHE A 174 -1.53 18.95 5.80
N LEU A 175 -1.73 18.41 4.59
CA LEU A 175 -0.97 18.82 3.42
C LEU A 175 -1.21 20.31 3.09
N GLU A 176 -2.47 20.74 3.14
CA GLU A 176 -2.84 22.15 2.95
C GLU A 176 -2.24 23.05 4.03
N LEU A 177 -2.32 22.63 5.29
CA LEU A 177 -1.72 23.35 6.42
C LEU A 177 -0.20 23.49 6.29
N LEU A 178 0.50 22.41 5.89
CA LEU A 178 1.94 22.43 5.69
C LEU A 178 2.34 23.35 4.55
N ASN A 179 1.61 23.31 3.42
CA ASN A 179 1.86 24.21 2.29
C ASN A 179 1.70 25.68 2.71
N MET A 180 0.67 25.99 3.51
CA MET A 180 0.45 27.35 4.03
C MET A 180 1.56 27.81 4.98
N GLU A 181 2.20 26.91 5.74
CA GLU A 181 3.30 27.28 6.66
C GLU A 181 4.68 27.36 5.97
N ILE A 182 4.80 26.83 4.75
CA ILE A 182 6.03 26.92 3.94
C ILE A 182 6.12 28.27 3.20
N GLU A 183 4.98 28.88 2.88
CA GLU A 183 4.88 30.22 2.29
C GLU A 183 5.11 31.35 3.30
#